data_AF-A0A955U077-F1
#
_entry.id   AF-A0A955U077-F1
#
_cell.length_a   1.000
_cell.length_b   1.000
_cell.length_c   1.000
_cell.angle_alpha   90.00
_cell.angle_beta   90.00
_cell.angle_gamma   90.00
#
_symmetry.space_group_name_H-M   'P 1'
#
loop_
_entity.id
_entity.type
_entity.pdbx_description
1 polymer ?
#
loop_
_entity_poly.entity_id
_entity_poly.type
_entity_poly.pdbx_seq_one_letter_code
_entity_poly.pdbx_strand_id
1 'polypeptide(L)' 'MRRLWPLLMLAPTACEPVQPCDDYVDYMCACHGEDADCNELSLTYASADPDVQDECAVLLDQQQEQDDDAGLTCTQ' A
#
# COMPACT_ATOMS: atom_id res chain seq x y z
N MET A 1 -41.83 31.44 14.14
CA MET A 1 -40.48 31.33 14.72
C MET A 1 -39.70 30.29 13.94
N ARG A 2 -38.40 30.54 13.78
CA ARG A 2 -37.47 29.97 12.78
C ARG A 2 -37.53 28.44 12.63
N ARG A 3 -37.51 27.99 11.37
CA ARG A 3 -37.23 26.60 10.97
C ARG A 3 -35.77 26.28 11.30
N LEU A 4 -35.52 25.21 12.05
CA LEU A 4 -34.19 24.65 12.27
C LEU A 4 -34.10 23.37 11.44
N TRP A 5 -33.50 23.46 10.26
CA TRP A 5 -33.06 22.29 9.50
C TRP A 5 -31.97 21.57 10.30
N PRO A 6 -32.00 20.23 10.42
CA PRO A 6 -30.85 19.52 10.93
C PRO A 6 -29.76 19.61 9.85
N LEU A 7 -28.66 20.26 10.21
CA LEU A 7 -27.42 20.25 9.45
C LEU A 7 -26.96 18.79 9.39
N LEU A 8 -27.22 18.12 8.27
CA LEU A 8 -26.65 16.81 7.97
C LEU A 8 -25.15 17.02 7.76
N MET A 9 -24.35 16.81 8.81
CA MET A 9 -22.90 16.75 8.72
C MET A 9 -22.53 15.52 7.89
N LEU A 10 -22.21 15.75 6.62
CA LEU A 10 -21.49 14.78 5.79
C LEU A 10 -20.09 14.63 6.40
N ALA A 11 -19.84 13.51 7.08
CA ALA A 11 -18.48 13.11 7.43
C ALA A 11 -17.75 12.75 6.13
N PRO A 12 -16.58 13.35 5.82
CA PRO A 12 -15.76 12.84 4.74
C PRO A 12 -15.29 11.43 5.13
N THR A 13 -15.64 10.44 4.33
CA THR A 13 -15.00 9.13 4.38
C THR A 13 -13.53 9.37 4.08
N ALA A 14 -12.67 9.23 5.09
CA ALA A 14 -11.23 9.25 4.92
C ALA A 14 -10.85 8.07 4.01
N CYS A 15 -10.68 8.34 2.71
CA CYS A 15 -9.88 7.49 1.86
C CYS A 15 -8.46 7.72 2.37
N GLU A 16 -7.90 6.77 3.12
CA GLU A 16 -6.50 6.82 3.49
C GLU A 16 -5.67 6.93 2.20
N PRO A 17 -4.67 7.83 2.16
CA PRO A 17 -3.82 7.96 0.99
C PRO A 17 -3.10 6.62 0.79
N VAL A 18 -3.25 6.02 -0.39
CA VAL A 18 -2.50 4.82 -0.81
C VAL A 18 -1.01 5.09 -0.56
N GLN A 19 -0.36 4.24 0.23
CA GLN A 19 1.07 4.32 0.51
C GLN A 19 1.77 3.24 -0.33
N PRO A 20 2.56 3.62 -1.35
CA PRO A 20 3.24 2.64 -2.20
C PRO A 20 4.11 1.64 -1.45
N CYS A 21 4.68 2.05 -0.31
CA CYS A 21 5.41 1.13 0.54
C CYS A 21 4.54 0.07 1.21
N ASP A 22 3.30 0.40 1.58
CA ASP A 22 2.37 -0.60 2.12
C ASP A 22 2.01 -1.60 1.01
N ASP A 23 1.75 -1.13 -0.21
CA ASP A 23 1.49 -2.00 -1.36
C ASP A 23 2.68 -2.91 -1.70
N TYR A 24 3.91 -2.38 -1.62
CA TYR A 24 5.13 -3.14 -1.82
C TYR A 24 5.31 -4.24 -0.76
N VAL A 25 5.18 -3.90 0.51
CA VAL A 25 5.30 -4.87 1.62
C VAL A 25 4.21 -5.93 1.50
N ASP A 26 2.96 -5.54 1.24
CA ASP A 26 1.84 -6.46 1.08
C ASP A 26 2.09 -7.42 -0.08
N TYR A 27 2.56 -6.93 -1.23
CA TYR A 27 2.93 -7.77 -2.35
C TYR A 27 4.04 -8.76 -2.00
N MET A 28 5.16 -8.29 -1.44
CA MET A 28 6.26 -9.17 -1.05
C MET A 28 5.79 -10.24 -0.06
N CYS A 29 4.91 -9.89 0.87
CA CYS A 29 4.46 -10.81 1.89
C CYS A 29 3.39 -11.79 1.44
N ALA A 30 2.47 -11.36 0.57
CA ALA A 30 1.45 -12.23 0.01
C ALA A 30 2.05 -13.19 -1.03
N CYS A 31 2.98 -12.70 -1.85
CA CYS A 31 3.51 -13.42 -3.01
C CYS A 31 4.79 -14.20 -2.72
N HIS A 32 5.66 -13.66 -1.87
CA HIS A 32 7.01 -14.18 -1.60
C HIS A 32 7.22 -14.57 -0.13
N GLY A 33 6.17 -14.64 0.70
CA GLY A 33 6.27 -14.62 2.16
C GLY A 33 7.22 -15.62 2.84
N GLU A 34 7.54 -16.78 2.26
CA GLU A 34 8.56 -17.69 2.81
C GLU A 34 10.00 -17.28 2.43
N ASP A 35 10.17 -16.58 1.31
CA ASP A 35 11.44 -16.07 0.77
C ASP A 35 11.69 -14.59 1.15
N ALA A 36 10.66 -13.88 1.61
CA ALA A 36 10.71 -12.50 2.05
C ALA A 36 10.65 -12.37 3.58
N ASP A 37 11.53 -11.58 4.19
CA ASP A 37 11.44 -11.25 5.62
C ASP A 37 10.39 -10.15 5.84
N CYS A 38 9.13 -10.56 5.90
CA CYS A 38 7.98 -9.67 6.09
C CYS A 38 8.02 -8.83 7.36
N ASN A 39 8.64 -9.35 8.42
CA ASN A 39 8.77 -8.60 9.66
C ASN A 39 9.76 -7.45 9.47
N GLU A 40 10.90 -7.71 8.82
CA GLU A 40 11.87 -6.67 8.51
C GLU A 40 11.32 -5.65 7.50
N LEU A 41 10.64 -6.10 6.44
CA LEU A 41 10.02 -5.22 5.45
C LEU A 41 8.98 -4.28 6.08
N SER A 42 8.09 -4.81 6.90
CA SER A 42 7.08 -4.01 7.61
C SER A 42 7.72 -2.97 8.52
N LEU A 43 8.83 -3.29 9.19
CA LEU A 43 9.54 -2.35 10.06
C LEU A 43 10.34 -1.30 9.28
N THR A 44 10.95 -1.70 8.17
CA THR A 44 11.79 -0.84 7.32
C THR A 44 10.97 0.24 6.65
N TYR A 45 9.78 -0.13 6.16
CA TYR A 45 8.95 0.77 5.36
C TYR A 45 7.77 1.37 6.14
N ALA A 46 7.63 1.04 7.43
CA ALA A 46 6.62 1.66 8.29
C ALA A 46 6.78 3.19 8.30
N SER A 47 5.74 3.89 7.83
CA SER A 47 5.72 5.36 7.79
C SER A 47 6.89 5.97 7.01
N ALA A 48 7.32 5.31 5.93
CA ALA A 48 8.40 5.79 5.09
C ALA A 48 8.14 7.22 4.60
N ASP A 49 9.19 8.04 4.55
CA ASP A 49 9.10 9.40 4.05
C ASP A 49 8.79 9.44 2.54
N PRO A 50 8.34 10.58 1.98
CA PRO A 50 7.85 10.64 0.60
C PRO A 50 8.84 10.17 -0.46
N ASP A 51 10.14 10.39 -0.26
CA ASP A 51 11.16 9.94 -1.23
C ASP A 51 11.25 8.41 -1.25
N VAL A 52 11.12 7.77 -0.07
CA VAL A 52 11.08 6.31 0.05
C VAL A 52 9.75 5.74 -0.46
N GLN A 53 8.63 6.48 -0.34
CA GLN A 53 7.36 6.07 -0.96
C GLN A 53 7.48 5.97 -2.48
N ASP A 54 8.15 6.93 -3.13
CA ASP A 54 8.40 6.87 -4.58
C ASP A 54 9.31 5.68 -4.95
N GLU A 55 10.31 5.37 -4.11
CA GLU A 55 11.16 4.20 -4.29
C GLU A 55 10.37 2.88 -4.20
N CYS A 56 9.48 2.74 -3.21
CA CYS A 56 8.65 1.55 -3.05
C CYS A 56 7.74 1.29 -4.26
N ALA A 57 7.20 2.34 -4.89
CA ALA A 57 6.42 2.20 -6.13
C ALA A 57 7.28 1.58 -7.25
N VAL A 58 8.50 2.07 -7.40
CA VAL A 58 9.47 1.59 -8.39
C VAL A 58 9.95 0.16 -8.09
N LEU A 59 10.12 -0.18 -6.81
CA LEU A 59 10.48 -1.54 -6.38
C LEU A 59 9.34 -2.54 -6.64
N LEU A 60 8.09 -2.14 -6.38
CA LEU A 60 6.92 -2.97 -6.65
C LEU A 60 6.78 -3.26 -8.15
N ASP A 61 6.87 -2.23 -9.00
CA ASP A 61 6.82 -2.41 -10.46
C ASP A 61 7.91 -3.37 -10.95
N GLN A 62 9.15 -3.19 -10.46
CA GLN A 62 10.27 -4.07 -10.82
C GLN A 62 10.10 -5.50 -10.35
N GLN A 63 9.52 -5.71 -9.16
CA GLN A 63 9.28 -7.06 -8.65
C GLN A 63 8.20 -7.75 -9.48
N GLN A 64 7.10 -7.05 -9.79
CA GLN A 64 6.03 -7.60 -10.62
C GLN A 64 6.53 -7.97 -12.02
N GLU A 65 7.37 -7.13 -12.64
CA GLU A 65 7.99 -7.44 -13.93
C GLU A 65 8.91 -8.68 -13.84
N GLN A 66 9.71 -8.81 -12.78
CA GLN A 66 10.55 -9.98 -12.55
C GLN A 66 9.74 -11.26 -12.37
N ASP A 67 8.63 -11.17 -11.64
CA ASP A 67 7.74 -12.31 -11.41
C ASP A 67 7.04 -12.72 -12.71
N ASP A 68 6.56 -11.75 -13.49
CA ASP A 68 5.97 -11.98 -14.81
C ASP A 68 6.96 -12.66 -15.77
N ASP A 69 8.21 -12.19 -15.81
CA ASP A 69 9.29 -12.79 -16.61
C ASP A 69 9.65 -14.21 -16.14
N ALA A 70 9.53 -14.48 -14.84
CA ALA A 70 9.70 -15.80 -14.25
C ALA A 70 8.48 -16.71 -14.43
N GLY A 71 7.36 -16.18 -14.93
CA GLY A 71 6.08 -16.89 -15.04
C GLY A 71 5.38 -17.12 -13.70
N LEU A 72 5.75 -16.35 -12.66
CA LEU A 72 5.12 -16.32 -11.36
C LEU A 72 3.97 -15.32 -11.40
N THR A 73 2.74 -15.82 -11.30
CA THR A 73 1.55 -14.95 -11.25
C THR A 73 1.08 -14.82 -9.81
N CYS A 74 1.32 -13.66 -9.20
CA CYS A 74 0.72 -13.35 -7.92
C CYS A 74 -0.69 -12.78 -8.11
N THR A 75 -1.69 -13.41 -7.50
CA THR A 75 -3.09 -12.95 -7.56
C THR A 75 -3.46 -12.34 -6.21
N GLN A 76 -3.28 -11.02 -6.07
CA GLN A 76 -3.81 -10.27 -4.92
C GLN A 76 -5.28 -9.88 -5.15
#